data_AF-A0A523VD11-F1
#
_entry.id   AF-A0A523VD11-F1
#
_cell.length_a   1.000
_cell.length_b   1.000
_cell.length_c   1.000
_cell.angle_alpha   90.00
_cell.angle_beta   90.00
_cell.angle_gamma   90.00
#
_symmetry.space_group_name_H-M   'P 1'
#
loop_
_entity.id
_entity.type
_entity.pdbx_description
1 polymer ?
#
loop_
_entity_poly.entity_id
_entity_poly.type
_entity_poly.pdbx_seq_one_letter_code
_entity_poly.pdbx_strand_id
1 'polypeptide(L)' 'MHLVNVGIDSGRYPTTEVYPFNVDTLRNTAELTLRRPVVFFEGENGTGKSTLLEAITRKAGIH' A
#
# COMPACT_ATOMS: atom_id res chain seq x y z
N MET A 1 -9.88 15.80 -1.01
CA MET A 1 -8.68 15.19 -0.40
C MET A 1 -7.57 15.15 -1.45
N HIS A 2 -6.33 15.47 -1.08
CA HIS A 2 -5.15 15.38 -1.96
C HIS A 2 -4.09 14.53 -1.26
N LEU A 3 -3.81 13.33 -1.77
CA LEU A 3 -2.80 12.43 -1.23
C LEU A 3 -1.43 12.82 -1.77
N VAL A 4 -0.52 13.20 -0.87
CA VAL A 4 0.87 13.53 -1.21
C VAL A 4 1.81 12.38 -0.85
N ASN A 5 1.49 11.65 0.22
CA ASN A 5 2.35 10.63 0.79
C ASN A 5 1.53 9.50 1.41
N VAL A 6 2.00 8.26 1.25
CA VAL A 6 1.49 7.05 1.91
C VAL A 6 2.67 6.37 2.61
N GLY A 7 2.63 6.36 3.95
CA GLY A 7 3.55 5.56 4.76
C GLY A 7 2.98 4.18 5.04
N ILE A 8 3.83 3.16 4.99
CA ILE A 8 3.50 1.78 5.34
C ILE A 8 4.41 1.34 6.49
N ASP A 9 3.81 1.07 7.64
CA ASP A 9 4.51 0.64 8.84
C ASP A 9 4.44 -0.87 8.98
N SER A 10 5.33 -1.57 8.28
CA SER A 10 5.43 -3.03 8.34
C SER A 10 5.88 -3.55 9.72
N GLY A 11 6.49 -2.69 10.55
CA GLY A 11 6.83 -3.01 11.94
C GLY A 11 5.61 -3.22 12.85
N ARG A 12 4.42 -2.76 12.42
CA ARG A 12 3.15 -2.96 13.14
C ARG A 12 2.30 -4.08 12.57
N TYR A 13 2.81 -4.87 11.63
CA TYR A 13 2.07 -6.01 11.12
C TYR A 13 1.90 -7.07 12.22
N PRO A 14 0.70 -7.67 12.36
CA PRO A 14 0.46 -8.68 13.37
C PRO A 14 1.16 -10.02 13.09
N THR A 15 1.63 -10.22 11.85
CA THR A 15 2.37 -11.41 11.38
C THR A 15 3.03 -11.09 10.04
N THR A 16 3.99 -11.91 9.60
CA THR A 16 4.59 -11.86 8.26
C THR A 16 4.25 -13.08 7.41
N GLU A 17 3.42 -14.00 7.91
CA GLU A 17 3.18 -15.31 7.28
C GLU A 17 1.91 -15.37 6.44
N VAL A 18 0.90 -14.53 6.74
CA VAL A 18 -0.40 -14.54 6.06
C VAL A 18 -0.66 -13.26 5.27
N TYR A 19 -1.45 -13.37 4.20
CA TYR A 19 -1.91 -12.22 3.44
C TYR A 19 -2.77 -11.29 4.32
N PRO A 20 -2.66 -9.95 4.18
CA PRO A 20 -1.81 -9.22 3.24
C PRO A 20 -0.37 -8.99 3.72
N PHE A 21 -0.06 -9.30 4.97
CA PHE A 21 1.22 -8.99 5.60
C PHE A 21 2.39 -9.83 5.08
N ASN A 22 2.08 -10.93 4.40
CA ASN A 22 3.08 -11.78 3.77
C ASN A 22 3.56 -11.29 2.39
N VAL A 23 3.00 -10.20 1.86
CA VAL A 23 3.38 -9.65 0.56
C VAL A 23 4.68 -8.83 0.67
N ASP A 24 5.72 -9.25 -0.05
CA ASP A 24 7.06 -8.65 0.00
C ASP A 24 7.08 -7.14 -0.29
N THR A 25 6.36 -6.70 -1.32
CA THR A 25 6.31 -5.29 -1.72
C THR A 25 5.72 -4.42 -0.61
N LEU A 26 4.72 -4.92 0.13
CA LEU A 26 4.12 -4.18 1.24
C LEU A 26 5.01 -4.18 2.49
N ARG A 27 5.80 -5.23 2.71
CA ARG A 27 6.77 -5.28 3.81
C ARG A 27 7.95 -4.34 3.62
N ASN A 28 8.47 -4.30 2.39
CA ASN A 28 9.74 -3.64 2.07
C ASN A 28 9.55 -2.19 1.58
N THR A 29 8.33 -1.77 1.28
CA THR A 29 8.02 -0.38 0.94
C THR A 29 7.67 0.37 2.21
N ALA A 30 8.52 1.30 2.65
CA ALA A 30 8.23 2.13 3.82
C ALA A 30 7.34 3.34 3.49
N GLU A 31 7.48 3.88 2.27
CA GLU A 31 6.86 5.14 1.88
C GLU A 31 6.62 5.21 0.37
N LEU A 32 5.54 5.87 -0.04
CA LEU A 32 5.21 6.20 -1.42
C LEU A 32 4.83 7.68 -1.54
N THR A 33 5.68 8.47 -2.19
CA THR A 33 5.36 9.86 -2.52
C THR A 33 4.59 9.95 -3.84
N LEU A 34 3.39 10.51 -3.81
CA LEU A 34 2.54 10.72 -4.99
C LEU A 34 2.84 12.10 -5.59
N ARG A 35 3.65 12.12 -6.64
CA ARG A 35 4.16 13.36 -7.26
C ARG A 35 3.24 13.98 -8.30
N ARG A 36 2.22 13.24 -8.75
CA ARG A 36 1.34 13.65 -9.86
C ARG A 36 -0.13 13.40 -9.50
N PRO A 37 -1.07 14.16 -10.10
CA PRO A 37 -2.50 13.95 -9.87
C PRO A 37 -3.02 12.58 -10.32
N VAL A 38 -2.31 11.94 -11.25
CA VAL A 38 -2.60 10.58 -11.74
C VAL A 38 -1.39 9.71 -11.49
N VAL A 39 -1.60 8.59 -10.79
CA VAL A 39 -0.57 7.60 -10.44
C VAL A 39 -1.06 6.22 -10.85
N PHE A 40 -0.19 5.46 -11.50
CA PHE A 40 -0.44 4.06 -11.87
C PHE A 40 0.35 3.14 -10.94
N PHE A 41 -0.30 2.12 -10.40
CA PHE A 41 0.35 1.05 -9.67
C PHE A 41 0.52 -0.14 -10.63
N GLU A 42 1.76 -0.40 -11.05
CA GLU A 42 2.10 -1.49 -11.96
C GLU A 42 2.87 -2.61 -11.26
N GLY A 43 2.85 -3.81 -11.84
CA GLY A 43 3.52 -5.00 -11.32
C GLY A 43 2.75 -6.29 -11.60
N GLU A 44 3.38 -7.44 -11.36
CA GLU A 44 2.80 -8.77 -11.63
C GLU A 44 1.59 -9.11 -10.73
N ASN A 45 0.81 -10.12 -11.10
CA ASN A 45 -0.28 -10.60 -10.25
C ASN A 45 0.25 -11.12 -8.91
N GLY A 46 -0.40 -10.72 -7.81
CA GLY A 46 0.03 -11.09 -6.46
C GLY A 46 0.98 -10.10 -5.77
N THR A 47 1.49 -9.07 -6.45
CA THR A 47 2.41 -8.08 -5.86
C THR A 47 1.75 -7.04 -4.92
N GLY A 48 0.51 -7.25 -4.49
CA GLY A 48 -0.16 -6.39 -3.51
C GLY A 48 -0.73 -5.06 -4.03
N LYS A 49 -0.88 -4.88 -5.35
CA LYS A 49 -1.40 -3.62 -5.94
C LYS A 49 -2.82 -3.26 -5.44
N SER A 50 -3.77 -4.19 -5.59
CA SER A 50 -5.15 -3.98 -5.11
C SER A 50 -5.19 -3.83 -3.59
N THR A 51 -4.38 -4.60 -2.88
CA THR A 51 -4.22 -4.53 -1.43
C THR A 51 -3.76 -3.15 -0.96
N LEU A 52 -2.75 -2.58 -1.63
CA LEU A 52 -2.25 -1.25 -1.35
C LEU A 52 -3.34 -0.21 -1.59
N LEU A 53 -4.02 -0.29 -2.74
CA LEU A 53 -5.09 0.64 -3.08
C LEU A 53 -6.23 0.57 -2.06
N GLU A 54 -6.67 -0.62 -1.67
CA GLU A 54 -7.67 -0.83 -0.62
C GLU A 54 -7.23 -0.29 0.75
N ALA A 55 -5.96 -0.47 1.12
CA ALA A 55 -5.43 0.07 2.37
C ALA A 55 -5.43 1.61 2.36
N ILE A 56 -5.05 2.22 1.23
CA ILE A 56 -5.08 3.68 1.04
C ILE A 56 -6.52 4.19 1.13
N THR A 57 -7.48 3.58 0.42
CA THR A 57 -8.88 4.04 0.43
C THR A 57 -9.50 3.91 1.81
N ARG A 58 -9.28 2.78 2.51
CA ARG A 58 -9.74 2.59 3.89
C ARG A 58 -9.15 3.63 4.83
N LYS A 59 -7.84 3.91 4.75
CA LYS A 59 -7.17 4.92 5.58
C LYS A 59 -7.67 6.34 5.30
N ALA A 60 -8.00 6.61 4.03
CA ALA A 60 -8.52 7.88 3.56
C ALA A 60 -10.03 8.08 3.83
N GLY A 61 -10.76 7.04 4.23
CA GLY A 61 -12.22 7.09 4.37
C GLY A 61 -12.97 7.17 3.03
N ILE A 62 -12.42 6.54 1.97
CA ILE A 62 -13.05 6.45 0.65
C ILE A 62 -13.70 5.06 0.51
N HIS A 63 -14.97 5.03 0.09
CA HIS A 63 -15.78 3.83 -0.14
C HIS A 63 -15.94 3.53 -1.62
#